data_AF-K1SPF4-F1
#
_entry.id   AF-K1SPF4-F1
#
_cell.length_a   1.000
_cell.length_b   1.000
_cell.length_c   1.000
_cell.angle_alpha   90.00
_cell.angle_beta   90.00
_cell.angle_gamma   90.00
#
_symmetry.space_group_name_H-M   'P 1'
#
loop_
_entity.id
_entity.type
_entity.pdbx_description
1 polymer ?
#
loop_
_entity_poly.entity_id
_entity_poly.type
_entity_poly.pdbx_seq_one_letter_code
_entity_poly.pdbx_strand_id
1 'polypeptide(L)'
;DQMTKDACSALLVTKKPDLTYEDENGTKWYLKSVVKTDANGTLTWAGLSESEYRYVEVQAPNGYNLDSTVRKVTRPTGGGTASVSVTNRPGYNLPETGGIGTWPFMTAGLLLAGTALALLLKKRKTNN
;
A
#
# COMPACT_ATOMS: atom_id res chain seq x y z
N ASP A 1 -11.25 12.32 -21.60
CA ASP A 1 -12.26 11.56 -20.84
C ASP A 1 -11.71 11.10 -19.50
N GLN A 2 -12.27 11.66 -18.42
CA GLN A 2 -12.04 11.21 -17.05
C GLN A 2 -12.97 10.02 -16.76
N MET A 3 -12.55 9.06 -15.94
CA MET A 3 -13.46 8.02 -15.45
C MET A 3 -14.60 8.66 -14.66
N THR A 4 -15.85 8.33 -14.98
CA THR A 4 -17.00 8.78 -14.17
C THR A 4 -16.91 8.18 -12.76
N LYS A 5 -17.34 8.94 -11.75
CA LYS A 5 -17.26 8.54 -10.32
C LYS A 5 -17.88 7.16 -10.05
N ASP A 6 -18.86 6.77 -10.86
CA ASP A 6 -19.59 5.51 -10.80
C ASP A 6 -18.80 4.33 -11.39
N ALA A 7 -17.97 4.56 -12.42
CA ALA A 7 -17.11 3.55 -13.01
C ALA A 7 -16.00 3.08 -12.03
N CYS A 8 -15.61 3.92 -11.07
CA CYS A 8 -14.68 3.52 -10.01
C CYS A 8 -15.24 2.45 -9.06
N SER A 9 -16.55 2.29 -8.97
CA SER A 9 -17.19 1.35 -8.04
C SER A 9 -17.17 -0.10 -8.54
N ALA A 10 -16.87 -0.32 -9.82
CA ALA A 10 -16.80 -1.64 -10.46
C ALA A 10 -15.41 -2.30 -10.39
N LEU A 11 -14.41 -1.59 -9.85
CA LEU A 11 -13.05 -2.09 -9.70
C LEU A 11 -12.95 -2.89 -8.40
N LEU A 12 -12.66 -4.19 -8.51
CA LEU A 12 -12.30 -5.10 -7.40
C LEU A 12 -10.92 -4.76 -6.78
N VAL A 13 -10.54 -3.50 -6.81
CA VAL A 13 -9.34 -2.98 -6.17
C VAL A 13 -9.67 -2.81 -4.70
N THR A 14 -8.89 -3.42 -3.80
CA THR A 14 -9.16 -3.48 -2.34
C THR A 14 -9.31 -2.09 -1.70
N LYS A 15 -8.89 -1.04 -2.42
CA LYS A 15 -9.10 0.37 -2.09
C LYS A 15 -9.49 1.11 -3.37
N LYS A 16 -10.61 1.85 -3.35
CA LYS A 16 -10.96 2.78 -4.43
C LYS A 16 -9.81 3.78 -4.63
N PRO A 17 -9.23 3.92 -5.83
CA PRO A 17 -8.14 4.86 -6.05
C PRO A 17 -8.65 6.30 -5.93
N ASP A 18 -7.78 7.18 -5.46
CA ASP A 18 -8.08 8.60 -5.37
C ASP A 18 -8.35 9.16 -6.77
N LEU A 19 -9.46 9.90 -6.92
CA LEU A 19 -9.90 10.43 -8.20
C LEU A 19 -9.02 11.59 -8.69
N THR A 20 -8.25 12.19 -7.78
CA THR A 20 -7.46 13.39 -8.02
C THR A 20 -6.10 13.30 -7.36
N TYR A 21 -5.07 13.79 -8.05
CA TYR A 21 -3.71 13.98 -7.54
C TYR A 21 -3.29 15.43 -7.82
N GLU A 22 -2.71 16.12 -6.84
CA GLU A 22 -2.15 17.45 -7.03
C GLU A 22 -0.62 17.35 -7.05
N ASP A 23 0.02 17.86 -8.10
CA ASP A 23 1.47 17.85 -8.19
C ASP A 23 2.12 19.02 -7.44
N GLU A 24 3.44 19.02 -7.36
CA GLU A 24 4.24 20.04 -6.65
C GLU A 24 3.99 21.48 -7.16
N ASN A 25 3.46 21.63 -8.38
CA ASN A 25 3.15 22.92 -8.98
C ASN A 25 1.68 23.34 -8.77
N GLY A 26 0.89 22.56 -8.02
CA GLY A 26 -0.54 22.80 -7.82
C GLY A 26 -1.42 22.34 -8.99
N THR A 27 -0.88 21.57 -9.94
CA THR A 27 -1.67 21.06 -11.06
C THR A 27 -2.50 19.88 -10.60
N LYS A 28 -3.82 19.94 -10.83
CA LYS A 28 -4.73 18.83 -10.54
C LYS A 28 -4.83 17.86 -11.70
N TRP A 29 -4.46 16.62 -11.42
CA TRP A 29 -4.58 15.46 -12.29
C TRP A 29 -5.79 14.63 -11.91
N TYR A 30 -6.44 14.03 -12.90
CA TYR A 30 -7.65 13.23 -12.71
C TYR A 30 -7.43 11.80 -13.18
N LEU A 31 -8.05 10.84 -12.48
CA LEU A 31 -8.00 9.44 -12.87
C LEU A 31 -8.66 9.24 -14.24
N LYS A 32 -7.86 8.75 -15.20
CA LYS A 32 -8.33 8.43 -16.55
C LYS A 32 -8.86 7.00 -16.65
N SER A 33 -8.09 6.02 -16.18
CA SER A 33 -8.43 4.60 -16.28
C SER A 33 -7.63 3.75 -15.31
N VAL A 34 -8.21 2.63 -14.87
CA VAL A 34 -7.53 1.59 -14.10
C VAL A 34 -7.62 0.29 -14.86
N VAL A 35 -6.48 -0.37 -15.05
CA VAL A 35 -6.39 -1.64 -15.76
C VAL A 35 -5.49 -2.58 -14.96
N LYS A 36 -5.90 -3.84 -14.85
CA LYS A 36 -5.10 -4.89 -14.22
C LYS A 36 -4.09 -5.44 -15.23
N THR A 37 -2.87 -5.72 -14.79
CA THR A 37 -1.90 -6.45 -15.59
C THR A 37 -2.40 -7.86 -15.92
N ASP A 38 -2.04 -8.34 -17.11
CA ASP A 38 -2.32 -9.70 -17.54
C ASP A 38 -1.37 -10.73 -16.85
N ALA A 39 -1.54 -12.01 -17.20
CA ALA A 39 -0.72 -13.09 -16.66
C ALA A 39 0.79 -12.97 -17.02
N ASN A 40 1.13 -12.17 -18.03
CA ASN A 40 2.51 -11.91 -18.44
C ASN A 40 3.08 -10.64 -17.79
N GLY A 41 2.32 -9.97 -16.90
CA GLY A 41 2.73 -8.72 -16.26
C GLY A 41 2.61 -7.50 -17.18
N THR A 42 1.86 -7.60 -18.28
CA THR A 42 1.70 -6.53 -19.27
C THR A 42 0.33 -5.88 -19.16
N LEU A 43 0.28 -4.57 -19.43
CA LEU A 43 -0.97 -3.85 -19.69
C LEU A 43 -0.73 -2.85 -20.83
N THR A 44 -1.80 -2.44 -21.51
CA THR A 44 -1.69 -1.48 -22.61
C THR A 44 -2.90 -0.56 -22.64
N TRP A 45 -2.65 0.74 -22.75
CA TRP A 45 -3.68 1.75 -23.01
C TRP A 45 -3.58 2.23 -24.46
N ALA A 46 -4.66 2.05 -25.22
CA ALA A 46 -4.77 2.55 -26.58
C ALA A 46 -5.53 3.88 -26.63
N GLY A 47 -5.41 4.62 -27.75
CA GLY A 47 -6.22 5.82 -27.99
C GLY A 47 -5.87 7.02 -27.09
N LEU A 48 -4.61 7.18 -26.72
CA LEU A 48 -4.16 8.27 -25.85
C LEU A 48 -4.08 9.61 -26.62
N SER A 49 -5.00 10.53 -26.30
CA SER A 49 -5.16 11.86 -26.92
C SER A 49 -4.16 12.91 -26.44
N GLU A 50 -3.73 12.82 -25.18
CA GLU A 50 -2.87 13.82 -24.54
C GLU A 50 -1.40 13.53 -24.82
N SER A 51 -0.57 14.57 -24.74
CA SER A 51 0.88 14.45 -24.84
C SER A 51 1.52 13.88 -23.57
N GLU A 52 0.89 14.08 -22.42
CA GLU A 52 1.44 13.70 -21.10
C GLU A 52 0.41 12.97 -20.24
N TYR A 53 0.88 11.91 -19.58
CA TYR A 53 0.15 11.11 -18.62
C TYR A 53 0.96 10.89 -17.34
N ARG A 54 0.24 10.47 -16.29
CA ARG A 54 0.81 10.01 -15.03
C ARG A 54 0.39 8.57 -14.80
N TYR A 55 1.36 7.73 -14.46
CA TYR A 55 1.16 6.35 -14.04
C TYR A 55 1.33 6.25 -12.53
N VAL A 56 0.40 5.55 -11.88
CA VAL A 56 0.45 5.19 -10.46
C VAL A 56 -0.01 3.75 -10.30
N GLU A 57 0.64 2.99 -9.42
CA GLU A 57 0.14 1.68 -9.03
C GLU A 57 -1.00 1.87 -8.02
N VAL A 58 -2.16 1.27 -8.30
CA VAL A 58 -3.34 1.37 -7.41
C VAL A 58 -3.47 0.19 -6.47
N GLN A 59 -2.89 -0.96 -6.85
CA GLN A 59 -2.90 -2.19 -6.09
C GLN A 59 -1.72 -3.06 -6.51
N ALA A 60 -0.92 -3.46 -5.54
CA ALA A 60 0.15 -4.42 -5.73
C ALA A 60 -0.38 -5.85 -5.84
N PRO A 61 0.34 -6.74 -6.54
CA PRO A 61 0.11 -8.18 -6.48
C PRO A 61 0.23 -8.73 -5.05
N ASN A 62 -0.37 -9.91 -4.82
CA ASN A 62 -0.30 -10.56 -3.50
C ASN A 62 1.16 -10.82 -3.09
N GLY A 63 1.51 -10.46 -1.86
CA GLY A 63 2.87 -10.62 -1.33
C GLY A 63 3.87 -9.54 -1.78
N TYR A 64 3.42 -8.45 -2.41
CA TYR A 64 4.25 -7.30 -2.79
C TYR A 64 3.77 -6.02 -2.08
N ASN A 65 4.70 -5.08 -1.90
CA ASN A 65 4.38 -3.73 -1.40
C ASN A 65 3.83 -2.87 -2.53
N LEU A 66 2.82 -2.03 -2.21
CA LEU A 66 2.30 -1.01 -3.12
C LEU A 66 3.34 0.06 -3.41
N ASP A 67 3.62 0.30 -4.69
CA ASP A 67 4.50 1.39 -5.12
C ASP A 67 3.73 2.70 -5.33
N SER A 68 3.85 3.63 -4.38
CA SER A 68 3.22 4.95 -4.45
C SER A 68 3.94 5.95 -5.36
N THR A 69 4.97 5.53 -6.10
CA THR A 69 5.74 6.43 -6.97
C THR A 69 4.94 6.82 -8.22
N VAL A 70 4.69 8.12 -8.37
CA VAL A 70 4.07 8.70 -9.57
C VAL A 70 5.11 8.78 -10.70
N ARG A 71 4.82 8.18 -11.86
CA ARG A 71 5.70 8.19 -13.03
C ARG A 71 5.10 9.02 -14.16
N LYS A 72 5.91 9.85 -14.81
CA LYS A 72 5.49 10.63 -15.99
C LYS A 72 5.63 9.78 -17.25
N VAL A 73 4.63 9.82 -18.12
CA VAL A 73 4.64 9.10 -19.41
C VAL A 73 4.30 10.09 -20.50
N THR A 74 5.22 10.28 -21.44
CA THR A 74 5.04 11.19 -22.57
C THR A 74 4.75 10.39 -23.83
N ARG A 75 3.73 10.80 -24.59
CA ARG A 75 3.41 10.19 -25.87
C ARG A 75 4.50 10.56 -26.91
N PRO A 76 5.01 9.61 -27.71
CA PRO A 76 5.99 9.92 -28.75
C PRO A 76 5.44 10.90 -29.80
N THR A 77 6.29 11.83 -30.23
CA THR A 77 5.98 12.77 -31.33
C THR A 77 5.87 11.99 -32.63
N GLY A 78 4.75 12.14 -33.35
CA GLY A 78 4.47 11.40 -34.59
C GLY A 78 3.71 10.08 -34.39
N GLY A 79 3.32 9.74 -33.16
CA GLY A 79 2.63 8.50 -32.84
C GLY A 79 3.58 7.35 -32.48
N GLY A 80 3.03 6.28 -31.90
CA GLY A 80 3.79 5.12 -31.44
C GLY A 80 3.47 4.72 -30.00
N THR A 81 4.24 3.77 -29.47
CA THR A 81 4.06 3.20 -28.13
C THR A 81 5.15 3.71 -27.19
N ALA A 82 4.75 4.28 -26.05
CA ALA A 82 5.65 4.51 -24.93
C ALA A 82 5.60 3.32 -23.99
N SER A 83 6.76 2.82 -23.57
CA SER A 83 6.89 1.69 -22.64
C SER A 83 7.39 2.19 -21.29
N VAL A 84 6.75 1.72 -20.21
CA VAL A 84 7.17 1.95 -18.83
C VAL A 84 7.35 0.60 -18.17
N SER A 85 8.51 0.35 -17.58
CA SER A 85 8.78 -0.85 -16.80
C SER A 85 8.66 -0.54 -15.31
N VAL A 86 7.93 -1.38 -14.59
CA VAL A 86 7.69 -1.22 -13.15
C VAL A 86 8.09 -2.52 -12.46
N THR A 87 8.95 -2.40 -11.45
CA THR A 87 9.45 -3.55 -10.67
C THR A 87 8.87 -3.51 -9.27
N ASN A 88 8.06 -4.52 -8.93
CA ASN A 88 7.46 -4.62 -7.61
C ASN A 88 8.41 -5.24 -6.59
N ARG A 89 8.38 -4.69 -5.37
CA ARG A 89 9.22 -5.13 -4.25
C ARG A 89 8.41 -6.09 -3.36
N PRO A 90 8.93 -7.29 -3.04
CA PRO A 90 8.26 -8.20 -2.13
C PRO A 90 7.91 -7.52 -0.81
N GLY A 91 6.74 -7.87 -0.28
CA GLY A 91 6.26 -7.43 1.02
C GLY A 91 7.20 -7.87 2.12
N TYR A 92 7.43 -7.00 3.10
CA TYR A 92 8.12 -7.39 4.33
C TYR A 92 7.07 -7.96 5.29
N ASN A 93 7.04 -9.28 5.45
CA ASN A 93 6.45 -9.86 6.65
C ASN A 93 7.51 -9.70 7.73
N LEU A 94 7.29 -8.79 8.68
CA LEU A 94 8.15 -8.75 9.85
C LEU A 94 8.07 -10.15 10.48
N PRO A 95 9.20 -10.86 10.67
CA PRO A 95 9.13 -12.13 11.37
C PRO A 95 8.49 -11.85 12.72
N GLU A 96 7.55 -12.70 13.14
CA GLU A 96 7.17 -12.72 14.54
C GLU A 96 8.45 -12.94 15.34
N THR A 97 8.89 -11.89 16.04
CA THR A 97 10.09 -11.98 16.84
C THR A 97 9.76 -12.75 18.09
N GLY A 98 10.66 -13.66 18.45
CA GLY A 98 10.39 -14.62 19.48
C GLY A 98 9.61 -15.82 18.95
N GLY A 99 10.34 -16.81 18.45
CA GLY A 99 9.75 -18.12 18.20
C GLY A 99 9.20 -18.75 19.48
N ILE A 100 8.87 -20.04 19.43
CA ILE A 100 8.24 -20.77 20.54
C ILE A 100 8.95 -20.60 21.90
N GLY A 101 10.25 -20.28 21.88
CA GLY A 101 11.04 -19.99 23.07
C GLY A 101 10.65 -18.71 23.83
N THR A 102 10.03 -17.70 23.24
CA THR A 102 9.70 -16.44 23.94
C THR A 102 8.49 -16.54 24.86
N TRP A 103 7.50 -17.38 24.50
CA TRP A 103 6.29 -17.60 25.29
C TRP A 103 6.55 -18.03 26.75
N PRO A 104 7.40 -19.02 27.04
CA PRO A 104 7.69 -19.39 28.43
C PRO A 104 8.40 -18.28 29.22
N PHE A 105 9.30 -17.50 28.61
CA PHE A 105 9.98 -16.40 29.33
C PHE A 105 9.04 -15.22 29.62
N MET A 106 8.17 -14.85 28.68
CA MET A 106 7.21 -13.76 28.87
C MET A 106 6.17 -14.09 29.93
N THR A 107 5.64 -15.33 29.92
CA THR A 107 4.69 -15.79 30.95
C THR A 107 5.32 -15.80 32.33
N ALA A 108 6.55 -16.33 32.46
CA ALA A 108 7.29 -16.32 33.72
C ALA A 108 7.59 -14.90 34.22
N GLY A 109 8.02 -14.00 33.33
CA GLY A 109 8.33 -12.60 33.68
C GLY A 109 7.09 -11.82 34.14
N LEU A 110 5.96 -11.97 33.44
CA LEU A 110 4.69 -11.34 33.84
C LEU A 110 4.13 -11.90 35.15
N LEU A 111 4.27 -13.21 35.40
CA LEU A 111 3.92 -13.83 36.68
C LEU A 111 4.76 -13.26 37.84
N LEU A 112 6.08 -13.14 37.66
CA LEU A 112 6.97 -12.56 38.66
C LEU A 112 6.64 -11.08 38.93
N ALA A 113 6.41 -10.28 37.88
CA ALA A 113 6.03 -8.88 38.03
C ALA A 113 4.66 -8.72 38.72
N GLY A 114 3.67 -9.53 38.34
CA GLY A 114 2.33 -9.52 38.92
C GLY A 114 2.32 -9.91 40.40
N THR A 115 3.08 -10.94 40.76
CA THR A 115 3.22 -11.38 42.17
C THR A 115 3.89 -10.30 43.02
N ALA A 116 4.99 -9.70 42.55
CA ALA A 116 5.64 -8.59 43.24
C ALA A 116 4.70 -7.40 43.44
N LEU A 117 3.92 -7.02 42.42
CA LEU A 117 2.93 -5.95 42.51
C LEU A 117 1.82 -6.28 43.52
N ALA A 118 1.29 -7.49 43.52
CA ALA A 118 0.28 -7.92 44.49
C ALA A 118 0.79 -7.85 45.94
N LEU A 119 2.04 -8.24 46.19
CA LEU A 119 2.68 -8.14 47.50
C LEU A 119 2.84 -6.68 47.95
N LEU A 120 3.23 -5.78 47.05
CA LEU A 120 3.35 -4.34 47.34
C LEU A 120 2.00 -3.69 47.64
N LEU A 121 0.95 -4.05 46.90
CA LEU A 121 -0.41 -3.57 47.13
C LEU A 121 -0.98 -4.10 48.46
N LYS A 122 -0.72 -5.36 48.79
CA LYS A 122 -1.11 -5.95 50.09
C LYS A 122 -0.38 -5.26 51.24
N LYS A 123 0.92 -5.00 51.11
CA LYS A 123 1.71 -4.25 52.10
C LYS A 123 1.17 -2.83 52.31
N ARG A 124 0.77 -2.12 51.24
CA ARG A 124 0.12 -0.81 51.35
C ARG A 124 -1.20 -0.86 52.12
N LYS A 125 -2.02 -1.91 51.92
CA LYS A 125 -3.30 -2.06 52.60
C LYS A 125 -3.17 -2.42 54.09
N THR A 126 -2.09 -3.11 54.48
CA THR A 126 -1.82 -3.44 55.89
C THR A 126 -1.18 -2.28 56.66
N ASN A 127 -0.46 -1.40 55.95
CA ASN A 127 0.23 -0.26 56.56
C ASN A 127 -0.62 1.03 56.62
N ASN A 128 -1.89 0.98 56.20
CA ASN A 128 -2.91 2.02 56.36
C ASN A 128 -4.00 1.50 57.29
#